data_AF-A0A1Y2DWG1-F1
#
_entry.id   AF-A0A1Y2DWG1-F1
#
_cell.length_a   1.000
_cell.length_b   1.000
_cell.length_c   1.000
_cell.angle_alpha   90.00
_cell.angle_beta   90.00
_cell.angle_gamma   90.00
#
_symmetry.space_group_name_H-M   'P 1'
#
loop_
_entity.id
_entity.type
_entity.pdbx_description
1 polymer ?
#
loop_
_entity_poly.entity_id
_entity_poly.type
_entity_poly.pdbx_seq_one_letter_code
_entity_poly.pdbx_strand_id
1 'polypeptide(L)'
;LKELKKIEGNDKCIDCGESDPQWASLNYGVLLCSKCYDIHRSLSEEDTFFSLTNDKWSEDQIKRLQFGGNNNAIKFFETQSEYLKDMSIKEKYTSNFSKIYSDKL
;
A
#
# COMPACT_ATOMS: atom_id res chain seq x y z
N LEU A 1 -0.34 7.95 -13.52
CA LEU A 1 -0.63 8.23 -12.09
C LEU A 1 -2.10 8.58 -11.84
N LYS A 2 -2.72 9.54 -12.55
CA LYS A 2 -4.17 9.82 -12.39
C LYS A 2 -5.05 8.57 -12.55
N GLU A 3 -4.69 7.68 -13.48
CA GLU A 3 -5.39 6.40 -13.68
C GLU A 3 -5.24 5.44 -12.47
N LEU A 4 -4.16 5.53 -11.69
CA LEU A 4 -3.99 4.69 -10.50
C LEU A 4 -5.02 5.02 -9.42
N LYS A 5 -5.42 6.30 -9.30
CA LYS A 5 -6.48 6.73 -8.38
C LYS A 5 -7.88 6.30 -8.85
N LYS A 6 -8.04 5.87 -10.10
CA LYS A 6 -9.31 5.32 -10.62
C LYS A 6 -9.45 3.82 -10.38
N ILE A 7 -8.37 3.14 -10.00
CA ILE A 7 -8.45 1.75 -9.58
C ILE A 7 -9.29 1.69 -8.30
N GLU A 8 -10.17 0.70 -8.21
CA GLU A 8 -11.09 0.56 -7.09
C GLU A 8 -10.34 0.48 -5.76
N GLY A 9 -10.73 1.32 -4.79
CA GLY A 9 -10.10 1.41 -3.47
C GLY A 9 -8.86 2.30 -3.39
N ASN A 10 -8.27 2.71 -4.52
CA ASN A 10 -7.11 3.61 -4.56
C ASN A 10 -7.50 5.09 -4.37
N ASP A 11 -8.79 5.40 -4.29
CA ASP A 11 -9.30 6.72 -3.92
C ASP A 11 -9.14 7.02 -2.41
N LYS A 12 -8.81 6.00 -1.62
CA LYS A 12 -8.64 6.06 -0.16
C LYS A 12 -7.33 5.44 0.28
N CYS A 13 -6.81 5.90 1.41
CA CYS A 13 -5.68 5.25 2.09
C CYS A 13 -6.09 3.85 2.54
N ILE A 14 -5.25 2.86 2.26
CA ILE A 14 -5.51 1.45 2.66
C ILE A 14 -5.63 1.25 4.18
N ASP A 15 -4.95 2.08 4.99
CA ASP A 15 -4.88 1.87 6.43
C ASP A 15 -5.96 2.61 7.21
N CYS A 16 -6.17 3.89 6.94
CA CYS A 16 -7.13 4.72 7.70
C CYS A 16 -8.40 5.06 6.92
N GLY A 17 -8.46 4.77 5.61
CA GLY A 17 -9.59 5.10 4.76
C GLY A 17 -9.72 6.58 4.40
N GLU A 18 -8.77 7.43 4.81
CA GLU A 18 -8.75 8.86 4.44
C GLU A 18 -8.67 9.02 2.92
N SER A 19 -9.49 9.92 2.38
CA SER A 19 -9.56 10.18 0.94
C SER A 19 -8.29 10.82 0.40
N ASP A 20 -8.09 10.68 -0.91
CA ASP A 20 -7.00 11.32 -1.66
C ASP A 20 -5.60 10.97 -1.12
N PRO A 21 -5.20 9.68 -1.18
CA PRO A 21 -3.85 9.29 -0.82
C PRO A 21 -2.82 10.01 -1.70
N GLN A 22 -1.67 10.32 -1.11
CA GLN A 22 -0.59 11.12 -1.73
C GLN A 22 0.69 10.32 -1.92
N TRP A 23 0.79 9.16 -1.28
CA TRP A 23 1.96 8.30 -1.29
C TRP A 23 1.58 6.91 -1.77
N ALA A 24 2.58 6.20 -2.28
CA ALA A 24 2.47 4.82 -2.68
C ALA A 24 3.59 4.02 -2.01
N SER A 25 3.26 2.81 -1.55
CA SER A 25 4.25 1.80 -1.16
C SER A 25 4.40 0.82 -2.31
N LEU A 26 5.60 0.73 -2.90
CA LEU A 26 5.83 -0.22 -3.98
C LEU A 26 5.79 -1.66 -3.50
N ASN A 27 6.33 -1.94 -2.30
CA ASN A 27 6.42 -3.29 -1.75
C ASN A 27 5.07 -4.00 -1.68
N TYR A 28 4.02 -3.25 -1.37
CA TYR A 28 2.66 -3.79 -1.33
C TYR A 28 1.81 -3.33 -2.52
N GLY A 29 2.31 -2.44 -3.38
CA GLY A 29 1.53 -1.90 -4.48
C GLY A 29 0.27 -1.15 -4.00
N VAL A 30 0.34 -0.44 -2.87
CA VAL A 30 -0.80 0.23 -2.21
C VAL A 30 -0.61 1.74 -2.10
N LEU A 31 -1.70 2.47 -1.88
CA LEU A 31 -1.71 3.92 -1.68
C LEU A 31 -1.99 4.31 -0.23
N LEU A 32 -1.27 5.34 0.24
CA LEU A 32 -1.22 5.82 1.62
C LEU A 32 -1.50 7.33 1.69
N CYS A 33 -2.18 7.78 2.75
CA CYS A 33 -2.14 9.19 3.13
C CYS A 33 -0.80 9.52 3.81
N SER A 34 -0.47 10.81 3.95
CA SER A 34 0.82 11.23 4.51
C SER A 34 1.08 10.70 5.93
N LYS A 35 0.05 10.67 6.79
CA LYS A 35 0.19 10.19 8.16
C LYS A 35 0.53 8.70 8.23
N CYS A 36 -0.15 7.88 7.43
CA CYS A 36 0.12 6.44 7.37
C CYS A 36 1.47 6.17 6.70
N TYR A 37 1.82 6.94 5.66
CA TYR A 37 3.16 6.89 5.06
C TYR A 37 4.27 7.11 6.08
N ASP A 38 4.17 8.11 6.97
CA ASP A 38 5.21 8.38 7.97
C ASP A 38 5.43 7.17 8.90
N ILE A 39 4.33 6.49 9.27
CA ILE A 39 4.39 5.27 10.09
C ILE A 39 5.04 4.13 9.30
N HIS A 40 4.60 3.89 8.05
CA HIS A 40 5.19 2.87 7.17
C HIS A 40 6.68 3.08 6.96
N ARG A 41 7.11 4.32 6.71
CA ARG A 41 8.51 4.68 6.52
C ARG A 41 9.35 4.34 7.75
N SER A 42 8.81 4.51 8.96
CA SER A 42 9.52 4.15 10.20
C SER A 42 9.69 2.63 10.38
N LEU A 43 8.93 1.82 9.64
CA LEU A 43 8.96 0.35 9.72
C LEU A 43 9.78 -0.28 8.58
N SER A 44 10.16 0.50 7.57
CA SER A 44 10.85 0.01 6.37
C SER A 44 12.27 0.54 6.32
N GLU A 45 13.23 -0.35 6.06
CA GLU A 45 14.63 0.02 5.83
C GLU A 45 14.89 0.40 4.36
N GLU A 46 13.99 0.01 3.44
CA GLU A 46 14.13 0.23 2.01
C GLU A 46 13.42 1.51 1.55
N ASP A 47 14.03 2.23 0.61
CA ASP A 47 13.41 3.41 -0.01
C ASP A 47 12.45 3.00 -1.13
N THR A 48 11.27 2.51 -0.74
CA THR A 48 10.25 1.95 -1.64
C THR A 48 8.96 2.77 -1.68
N PHE A 49 8.99 3.99 -1.16
CA PHE A 49 7.85 4.89 -1.11
C PHE A 49 7.98 6.04 -2.09
N PHE A 50 6.91 6.31 -2.83
CA PHE A 50 6.92 7.33 -3.88
C PHE A 50 5.71 8.24 -3.74
N SER A 51 5.95 9.55 -3.81
CA SER A 51 4.96 10.59 -3.94
C SER A 51 4.25 10.49 -5.29
N LEU A 52 2.92 10.54 -5.25
CA LEU A 52 2.09 10.50 -6.46
C LEU A 52 2.17 11.79 -7.28
N THR A 53 2.69 12.88 -6.72
CA THR A 53 2.79 14.18 -7.40
C THR A 53 4.22 14.62 -7.66
N ASN A 54 5.15 14.27 -6.77
CA ASN A 54 6.49 14.88 -6.78
C ASN A 54 7.58 13.95 -7.35
N ASP A 55 7.36 12.63 -7.34
CA ASP A 55 8.36 11.68 -7.81
C ASP A 55 8.18 11.32 -9.29
N LYS A 56 9.30 10.92 -9.91
CA LYS A 56 9.30 10.34 -11.25
C LYS A 56 9.05 8.84 -11.14
N TRP A 57 8.20 8.36 -12.04
CA TRP A 57 7.73 6.98 -12.04
C TRP A 57 8.23 6.25 -13.27
N SER A 58 8.78 5.05 -13.07
CA SER A 58 9.04 4.11 -14.16
C SER A 58 7.77 3.34 -14.51
N GLU A 59 7.74 2.75 -15.71
CA GLU A 59 6.62 1.90 -16.13
C GLU A 59 6.42 0.69 -15.21
N ASP A 60 7.52 0.07 -14.75
CA ASP A 60 7.45 -1.10 -13.88
C ASP A 60 6.89 -0.75 -12.50
N GLN A 61 7.21 0.42 -11.96
CA GLN A 61 6.61 0.91 -10.71
C GLN A 61 5.10 1.14 -10.86
N ILE A 62 4.67 1.71 -12.00
CA ILE A 62 3.25 1.90 -12.30
C ILE A 62 2.54 0.55 -12.42
N LYS A 63 3.13 -0.41 -13.15
CA LYS A 63 2.58 -1.78 -13.28
C LYS A 63 2.44 -2.46 -11.93
N ARG A 64 3.43 -2.31 -11.03
CA ARG A 64 3.36 -2.88 -9.68
C ARG A 64 2.15 -2.36 -8.89
N LEU A 65 1.85 -1.06 -8.97
CA LEU A 65 0.63 -0.48 -8.37
C LEU A 65 -0.67 -0.93 -9.06
N GLN A 66 -0.63 -1.26 -10.35
CA GLN A 66 -1.78 -1.81 -11.08
C GLN A 66 -2.07 -3.26 -10.70
N PHE A 67 -1.02 -4.08 -10.49
CA PHE A 67 -1.16 -5.48 -10.08
C PHE A 67 -1.52 -5.63 -8.60
N GLY A 68 -0.99 -4.75 -7.75
CA GLY A 68 -1.40 -4.62 -6.36
C GLY A 68 -2.78 -3.98 -6.28
N GLY A 69 -2.82 -2.73 -5.85
CA GLY A 69 -4.06 -1.99 -5.63
C GLY A 69 -4.67 -2.30 -4.27
N ASN A 70 -5.23 -1.26 -3.64
CA ASN A 70 -5.68 -1.31 -2.25
C ASN A 70 -6.73 -2.40 -2.01
N ASN A 71 -7.74 -2.51 -2.89
CA ASN A 71 -8.77 -3.53 -2.74
C ASN A 71 -8.22 -4.95 -2.88
N ASN A 72 -7.23 -5.20 -3.75
CA ASN A 72 -6.66 -6.53 -3.89
C ASN A 72 -5.80 -6.89 -2.69
N ALA A 73 -5.04 -5.94 -2.16
CA ALA A 73 -4.28 -6.12 -0.92
C ALA A 73 -5.22 -6.43 0.26
N ILE A 74 -6.30 -5.66 0.44
CA ILE A 74 -7.32 -5.90 1.48
C ILE A 74 -7.94 -7.29 1.30
N LYS A 75 -8.40 -7.64 0.09
CA LYS A 75 -8.97 -8.97 -0.18
C LYS A 75 -7.99 -10.08 0.18
N PHE A 76 -6.72 -9.92 -0.16
CA PHE A 76 -5.69 -10.89 0.23
C PHE A 76 -5.56 -10.96 1.76
N PHE A 77 -5.43 -9.83 2.46
CA PHE A 77 -5.30 -9.80 3.92
C PHE A 77 -6.52 -10.45 4.62
N GLU A 78 -7.73 -10.18 4.15
CA GLU A 78 -8.96 -10.78 4.69
C GLU A 78 -9.03 -12.31 4.55
N THR A 79 -8.24 -12.92 3.65
CA THR A 79 -8.14 -14.40 3.56
C THR A 79 -7.23 -15.04 4.60
N GLN A 80 -6.48 -14.25 5.36
CA GLN A 80 -5.44 -14.73 6.25
C GLN A 80 -6.00 -14.93 7.65
N SER A 81 -5.73 -16.08 8.28
CA SER A 81 -6.27 -16.40 9.60
C SER A 81 -5.79 -15.47 10.71
N GLU A 82 -4.61 -14.84 10.52
CA GLU A 82 -4.00 -13.90 11.46
C GLU A 82 -4.47 -12.45 11.27
N TYR A 83 -5.22 -12.16 10.20
CA TYR A 83 -5.66 -10.79 9.92
C TYR A 83 -6.81 -10.39 10.84
N LEU A 84 -6.65 -9.23 11.50
CA LEU A 84 -7.71 -8.55 12.25
C LEU A 84 -7.96 -7.17 11.64
N LYS A 85 -9.21 -6.74 11.62
CA LYS A 85 -9.62 -5.48 10.99
C LYS A 85 -9.05 -4.24 11.69
N ASP A 86 -8.78 -4.36 12.99
CA ASP A 86 -8.29 -3.31 13.89
C ASP A 86 -6.79 -3.41 14.19
N MET A 87 -6.02 -4.21 13.44
CA MET A 87 -4.56 -4.24 13.55
C MET A 87 -3.99 -2.84 13.33
N SER A 88 -3.02 -2.47 14.16
CA SER A 88 -2.17 -1.32 13.89
C SER A 88 -1.36 -1.54 12.60
N ILE A 89 -0.89 -0.45 11.99
CA ILE A 89 0.00 -0.50 10.82
C ILE A 89 1.23 -1.36 11.13
N LYS A 90 1.80 -1.21 12.33
CA LYS A 90 2.95 -2.01 12.75
C LYS A 90 2.62 -3.51 12.74
N GLU A 91 1.57 -3.93 13.44
CA GLU A 91 1.20 -5.35 13.49
C GLU A 91 0.88 -5.91 12.10
N LYS A 92 0.14 -5.15 11.29
CA LYS A 92 -0.23 -5.56 9.93
C LYS A 92 1.00 -5.79 9.05
N TYR A 93 1.93 -4.83 9.01
CA TYR A 93 3.04 -4.85 8.05
C TYR A 93 4.32 -5.55 8.57
N THR A 94 4.37 -5.93 9.85
CA THR A 94 5.37 -6.89 10.36
C THR A 94 4.88 -8.34 10.38
N SER A 95 3.64 -8.61 9.96
CA SER A 95 3.06 -9.96 9.92
C SER A 95 3.65 -10.83 8.82
N ASN A 96 3.49 -12.15 8.95
CA ASN A 96 3.91 -13.10 7.92
C ASN A 96 3.10 -12.94 6.62
N PHE A 97 1.80 -12.67 6.72
CA PHE A 97 0.97 -12.50 5.53
C PHE A 97 1.37 -11.27 4.69
N SER A 98 1.74 -10.16 5.33
CA SER A 98 2.21 -8.98 4.60
C SER A 98 3.50 -9.27 3.84
N LYS A 99 4.41 -10.06 4.43
CA LYS A 99 5.62 -10.52 3.74
C LYS A 99 5.28 -11.38 2.52
N ILE A 100 4.39 -12.36 2.67
CA ILE A 100 3.93 -13.21 1.56
C ILE A 100 3.34 -12.36 0.42
N TYR A 101 2.55 -11.34 0.77
CA TYR A 101 1.96 -10.45 -0.23
C TYR A 101 3.03 -9.66 -0.98
N SER A 102 4.01 -9.09 -0.26
CA SER A 102 5.12 -8.34 -0.86
C SER A 102 5.97 -9.21 -1.79
N ASP A 103 6.27 -10.45 -1.40
CA ASP A 103 7.08 -11.38 -2.19
C ASP A 103 6.37 -11.85 -3.47
N LYS A 104 5.03 -11.86 -3.45
CA LYS A 104 4.20 -12.24 -4.60
C LYS A 104 4.11 -11.14 -5.67
N LEU A 105 4.37 -9.88 -5.28
CA LEU A 105 4.05 -8.69 -6.05
C LEU A 105 5.25 -8.17 -6.86
#